data_AF-A0A4V3I588-F1
#
_entry.id   AF-A0A4V3I588-F1
#
_cell.length_a   1.000
_cell.length_b   1.000
_cell.length_c   1.000
_cell.angle_alpha   90.00
_cell.angle_beta   90.00
_cell.angle_gamma   90.00
#
_symmetry.space_group_name_H-M   'P 1'
#
loop_
_entity.id
_entity.type
_entity.pdbx_description
1 polymer ?
#
loop_
_entity_poly.entity_id
_entity_poly.type
_entity_poly.pdbx_seq_one_letter_code
_entity_poly.pdbx_strand_id
1 'polypeptide(L)'
;MVNNTYMWDDEYYKDADRYDGYRLFRLRGTDEENHAHLVSNSAKHVGLGHGQHACPGRFFAANEIKIALAQLLFEYDCKLAEEGY
;
A
#
# COMPACT_ATOMS: atom_id res chain seq x y z
N MET A 1 19.52 -1.60 -7.56
CA MET A 1 18.63 -1.82 -8.73
C MET A 1 17.20 -1.86 -8.22
N VAL A 2 16.28 -1.18 -8.88
CA VAL A 2 14.85 -1.19 -8.51
C VAL A 2 14.18 -2.35 -9.26
N ASN A 3 13.48 -3.23 -8.54
CA ASN A 3 12.76 -4.37 -9.12
C ASN A 3 11.33 -4.37 -8.57
N ASN A 4 10.33 -4.57 -9.44
CA ASN A 4 8.94 -4.63 -9.04
C ASN A 4 8.55 -5.97 -8.38
N THR A 5 9.37 -7.02 -8.52
CA THR A 5 9.12 -8.32 -7.89
C THR A 5 9.39 -8.34 -6.40
N TYR A 6 10.14 -7.37 -5.85
CA TYR A 6 10.47 -7.33 -4.41
C TYR A 6 9.23 -7.27 -3.51
N MET A 7 8.10 -6.74 -3.99
CA MET A 7 6.84 -6.71 -3.23
C MET A 7 6.19 -8.09 -3.06
N TRP A 8 6.63 -9.07 -3.85
CA TRP A 8 6.13 -10.44 -3.92
C TRP A 8 7.19 -11.46 -3.50
N ASP A 9 8.28 -10.99 -2.88
CA ASP A 9 9.44 -11.81 -2.56
C ASP A 9 9.59 -11.93 -1.04
N ASP A 10 9.60 -13.19 -0.56
CA ASP A 10 9.70 -13.53 0.86
C ASP A 10 11.02 -13.09 1.50
N GLU A 11 12.07 -12.82 0.71
CA GLU A 11 13.31 -12.21 1.19
C GLU A 11 13.07 -10.80 1.76
N TYR A 12 12.11 -10.06 1.19
CA TYR A 12 11.82 -8.67 1.58
C TYR A 12 10.57 -8.54 2.44
N TYR A 13 9.56 -9.37 2.19
CA TYR A 13 8.28 -9.34 2.89
C TYR A 13 7.87 -10.75 3.28
N LYS A 14 7.93 -11.08 4.57
CA LYS A 14 7.45 -12.39 5.05
C LYS A 14 6.03 -12.72 4.56
N ASP A 15 5.80 -13.91 4.01
CA ASP A 15 4.49 -14.32 3.45
C ASP A 15 4.01 -13.30 2.38
N ALA A 16 4.87 -12.98 1.41
CA ALA A 16 4.67 -11.88 0.46
C ALA A 16 3.44 -12.07 -0.45
N ASP A 17 3.04 -13.32 -0.66
CA ASP A 17 1.87 -13.71 -1.44
C ASP A 17 0.54 -13.50 -0.68
N ARG A 18 0.60 -13.19 0.62
CA ARG A 18 -0.58 -12.98 1.47
C ARG A 18 -0.84 -11.51 1.77
N TYR A 19 -2.11 -11.14 1.67
CA TYR A 19 -2.58 -9.85 2.16
C TYR A 19 -2.50 -9.80 3.69
N ASP A 20 -1.67 -8.90 4.20
CA ASP A 20 -1.52 -8.61 5.62
C ASP A 20 -1.70 -7.10 5.86
N GLY A 21 -2.88 -6.72 6.35
CA GLY A 21 -3.25 -5.33 6.60
C GLY A 21 -2.39 -4.62 7.66
N TYR A 22 -1.63 -5.37 8.47
CA TYR A 22 -0.77 -4.83 9.53
C TYR A 22 0.72 -4.81 9.14
N ARG A 23 1.09 -5.31 7.96
CA ARG A 23 2.49 -5.39 7.49
C ARG A 23 3.25 -4.09 7.65
N LEU A 24 2.74 -3.01 7.08
CA LEU A 24 3.37 -1.69 7.14
C LEU A 24 3.14 -0.98 8.48
N PHE A 25 2.05 -1.30 9.18
CA PHE A 25 1.79 -0.77 10.52
C PHE A 25 2.91 -1.16 11.51
N ARG A 26 3.38 -2.41 11.43
CA ARG A 26 4.45 -2.93 12.30
C ARG A 26 5.83 -2.32 12.05
N LEU A 27 6.02 -1.56 10.98
CA LEU A 27 7.27 -0.81 10.73
C LEU A 27 7.34 0.49 11.55
N ARG A 28 6.23 0.96 12.12
CA ARG A 28 6.21 2.18 12.95
C ARG A 28 6.96 1.95 14.25
N GLY A 29 7.80 2.91 14.64
CA GLY A 29 8.69 2.80 15.80
C GLY A 29 9.94 1.95 15.55
N THR A 30 10.21 1.56 14.31
CA THR A 30 11.44 0.86 13.89
C THR A 30 12.30 1.77 13.01
N ASP A 31 13.51 1.34 12.69
CA ASP A 31 14.39 2.07 11.77
C ASP A 31 13.81 2.20 10.34
N GLU A 32 12.83 1.37 9.98
CA GLU A 32 12.13 1.41 8.69
C GLU A 32 10.81 2.20 8.71
N GLU A 33 10.52 2.98 9.77
CA GLU A 33 9.26 3.74 9.89
C GLU A 33 8.97 4.66 8.69
N ASN A 34 10.00 5.23 8.07
CA ASN A 34 9.86 6.08 6.89
C ASN A 34 9.23 5.34 5.69
N HIS A 35 9.20 4.01 5.69
CA HIS A 35 8.55 3.17 4.67
C HIS A 35 7.12 2.75 5.04
N ALA A 36 6.65 3.08 6.25
CA ALA A 36 5.32 2.67 6.74
C ALA A 36 4.16 3.46 6.13
N HIS A 37 4.42 4.63 5.54
CA HIS A 37 3.37 5.51 5.03
C HIS A 37 2.96 5.12 3.60
N LEU A 38 1.66 5.22 3.29
CA LEU A 38 1.11 4.95 1.95
C LEU A 38 1.79 5.75 0.82
N VAL A 39 2.28 6.95 1.12
CA VAL A 39 2.94 7.85 0.15
C VAL A 39 4.46 7.66 0.11
N SER A 40 5.00 6.77 0.94
CA SER A 40 6.42 6.48 0.97
C SER A 40 6.78 5.52 -0.14
N ASN A 41 7.82 5.88 -0.88
CA ASN A 41 8.36 5.05 -1.95
C ASN A 41 9.74 4.54 -1.51
N SER A 42 10.07 3.31 -1.86
CA SER A 42 11.40 2.75 -1.63
C SER A 42 11.80 1.83 -2.78
N ALA A 43 13.07 1.45 -2.84
CA ALA A 43 13.51 0.43 -3.80
C ALA A 43 12.79 -0.93 -3.59
N LYS A 44 12.32 -1.21 -2.36
CA LYS A 44 11.54 -2.40 -1.97
C LYS A 44 10.03 -2.24 -2.19
N HIS A 45 9.52 -1.03 -2.41
CA HIS A 45 8.10 -0.72 -2.54
C HIS A 45 7.86 0.38 -3.58
N VAL A 46 7.46 -0.04 -4.78
CA VAL A 46 7.43 0.80 -5.99
C VAL A 46 6.04 1.06 -6.54
N GLY A 47 4.99 0.81 -5.75
CA GLY A 47 3.59 0.94 -6.19
C GLY A 47 3.20 2.31 -6.75
N LEU A 48 3.87 3.38 -6.30
CA LEU A 48 3.72 4.75 -6.80
C LEU A 48 5.01 5.26 -7.45
N GLY A 49 5.80 4.37 -8.05
CA GLY A 49 7.11 4.68 -8.65
C GLY A 49 8.22 4.96 -7.61
N HIS A 50 9.45 5.19 -8.06
CA HIS A 50 10.57 5.52 -7.16
C HIS A 50 11.59 6.44 -7.85
N GLY A 51 12.36 7.21 -7.07
CA GLY A 51 13.36 8.15 -7.57
C GLY A 51 12.74 9.22 -8.49
N GLN A 52 13.39 9.48 -9.62
CA GLN A 52 12.93 10.46 -10.62
C GLN A 52 11.57 10.13 -11.25
N HIS A 53 11.12 8.88 -11.13
CA HIS A 53 9.85 8.41 -11.67
C HIS A 53 8.81 8.14 -10.57
N ALA A 54 9.02 8.68 -9.37
CA ALA A 54 7.99 8.69 -8.34
C ALA A 54 6.76 9.48 -8.83
N CYS A 55 5.57 8.94 -8.58
CA CYS A 55 4.31 9.58 -8.92
C CYS A 55 4.22 10.95 -8.20
N PRO A 56 4.10 12.07 -8.94
CA PRO A 56 3.98 13.39 -8.34
C PRO A 56 2.65 13.56 -7.61
N GLY A 57 1.60 12.82 -8.03
CA GLY A 57 0.26 12.87 -7.44
C GLY A 57 0.04 11.95 -6.24
N ARG A 58 1.05 11.23 -5.72
CA ARG A 58 0.86 10.19 -4.69
C ARG A 58 0.20 10.69 -3.41
N PHE A 59 0.45 11.93 -3.00
CA PHE A 59 -0.18 12.54 -1.82
C PHE A 59 -1.66 12.81 -2.05
N PHE A 60 -2.00 13.34 -3.23
CA PHE A 60 -3.37 13.58 -3.63
C PHE A 60 -4.14 12.26 -3.72
N ALA A 61 -3.62 11.28 -4.46
CA ALA A 61 -4.23 9.96 -4.59
C ALA A 61 -4.42 9.27 -3.23
N ALA A 62 -3.44 9.35 -2.32
CA ALA A 62 -3.57 8.79 -0.98
C ALA A 62 -4.68 9.43 -0.15
N ASN A 63 -4.93 10.74 -0.31
CA ASN A 63 -6.05 11.41 0.35
C ASN A 63 -7.38 11.02 -0.27
N GLU A 64 -7.48 10.99 -1.60
CA GLU A 64 -8.69 10.55 -2.30
C GLU A 64 -9.07 9.11 -1.94
N ILE A 65 -8.11 8.18 -1.88
CA ILE A 65 -8.35 6.79 -1.45
C ILE A 65 -8.91 6.75 -0.02
N LYS A 66 -8.37 7.55 0.90
CA LYS A 66 -8.85 7.60 2.29
C LYS A 66 -10.26 8.18 2.38
N ILE A 67 -10.56 9.22 1.60
CA ILE A 67 -11.90 9.83 1.56
C ILE A 67 -12.91 8.83 0.98
N ALA A 68 -12.58 8.19 -0.14
CA ALA A 68 -13.42 7.17 -0.74
C ALA A 68 -13.68 6.00 0.23
N LEU A 69 -12.64 5.50 0.92
CA LEU A 69 -12.80 4.45 1.92
C LEU A 69 -13.65 4.91 3.11
N ALA A 70 -13.46 6.14 3.59
CA ALA A 70 -14.29 6.69 4.67
C ALA A 70 -15.77 6.75 4.25
N GLN A 71 -16.06 7.21 3.02
CA GLN A 71 -17.41 7.21 2.49
C GLN A 71 -18.00 5.80 2.44
N LEU A 72 -17.25 4.82 1.93
CA LEU A 72 -17.69 3.42 1.89
C LEU A 72 -17.99 2.85 3.29
N LEU A 73 -17.23 3.23 4.31
CA LEU A 73 -17.39 2.70 5.67
C LEU A 73 -18.48 3.40 6.49
N PHE A 74 -18.70 4.70 6.27
CA PHE A 74 -19.65 5.48 7.08
C PHE A 74 -21.03 5.61 6.44
N GLU A 75 -21.12 5.61 5.11
CA GLU A 75 -22.37 5.92 4.39
C GLU A 75 -23.01 4.69 3.72
N TYR A 76 -22.32 3.54 3.66
CA TYR A 76 -22.79 2.36 2.94
C TYR A 76 -22.63 1.07 3.75
N ASP A 77 -23.62 0.19 3.66
CA ASP A 77 -23.49 -1.21 4.06
C ASP A 77 -22.93 -2.02 2.89
N CYS A 78 -21.65 -2.35 2.97
CA CYS A 78 -20.95 -3.10 1.92
C CYS A 78 -21.16 -4.62 2.10
N LYS A 79 -21.55 -5.30 1.01
CA LYS A 79 -21.59 -6.77 0.92
C LYS A 79 -20.83 -7.24 -0.31
N LEU A 80 -20.26 -8.45 -0.25
CA LEU A 80 -19.68 -9.09 -1.42
C LEU A 80 -20.78 -9.37 -2.45
N ALA A 81 -20.44 -9.22 -3.73
CA ALA A 81 -21.31 -9.67 -4.80
C ALA A 81 -21.46 -11.19 -4.74
N GLU A 82 -22.65 -11.68 -5.08
CA GLU A 82 -22.86 -13.11 -5.28
C GLU A 82 -22.09 -13.56 -6.53
N GLU A 83 -21.53 -14.77 -6.50
CA GLU A 83 -20.75 -15.30 -7.62
C GLU A 83 -21.58 -15.30 -8.93
N GLY A 84 -21.08 -14.65 -9.98
CA GLY A 84 -21.68 -14.68 -11.32
C GLY A 84 -22.41 -13.42 -11.78
N TYR A 85 -22.31 -12.31 -11.04
CA TYR A 85 -22.69 -10.96 -11.49
C TYR A 85 -21.47 -10.10 -11.86
#